data_AF-F0GJJ4-F1
#
_entry.id   AF-F0GJJ4-F1
#
_cell.length_a   1.000
_cell.length_b   1.000
_cell.length_c   1.000
_cell.angle_alpha   90.00
_cell.angle_beta   90.00
_cell.angle_gamma   90.00
#
_symmetry.space_group_name_H-M   'P 1'
#
loop_
_entity.id
_entity.type
_entity.pdbx_description
1 polymer ?
#
loop_
_entity_poly.entity_id
_entity_poly.type
_entity_poly.pdbx_seq_one_letter_code
_entity_poly.pdbx_strand_id
1 'polypeptide(L)'
;LARNVAAHRDPALRIVTLSFKRRLQAPGDASPDQLDALADLADRFSAGEARVTHTQNVVLPWVHVDDLFPLWEQVRASGLASANVGLLTDMIACPGGDFCALANARSIPITDAIAERFQDLDMLHDVGDIDLHISGCINSCGHHHSGHIG
;
A
#
# COMPACT_ATOMS: atom_id res chain seq x y z
N LEU A 1 1.85 11.35 -11.60
CA LEU A 1 0.51 11.79 -11.11
C LEU A 1 -0.59 10.76 -11.33
N ALA A 2 -0.48 9.84 -12.30
CA ALA A 2 -1.58 8.90 -12.58
C ALA A 2 -1.87 7.90 -11.43
N ARG A 3 -0.85 7.58 -10.62
CA ARG A 3 -0.92 6.63 -9.49
C ARG A 3 -0.16 7.22 -8.29
N ASN A 4 -0.54 6.82 -7.08
CA ASN A 4 0.01 7.26 -5.78
C ASN A 4 -0.10 8.75 -5.43
N VAL A 5 -0.48 9.64 -6.34
CA VAL A 5 -0.63 11.08 -6.07
C VAL A 5 -2.01 11.54 -6.49
N ALA A 6 -2.80 12.03 -5.55
CA ALA A 6 -4.11 12.61 -5.80
C ALA A 6 -4.09 14.13 -5.62
N ALA A 7 -5.03 14.81 -6.27
CA ALA A 7 -5.24 16.24 -6.08
C ALA A 7 -5.71 16.51 -4.65
N HIS A 8 -5.14 17.54 -4.03
CA HIS A 8 -5.66 18.09 -2.78
C HIS A 8 -6.66 19.22 -3.10
N ARG A 9 -7.52 19.58 -2.14
CA ARG A 9 -8.45 20.71 -2.29
C ARG A 9 -7.70 22.04 -2.44
N ASP A 10 -6.59 22.18 -1.73
CA ASP A 10 -5.62 23.25 -1.93
C ASP A 10 -4.77 22.93 -3.18
N PRO A 11 -4.76 23.79 -4.21
CA PRO A 11 -4.01 23.54 -5.44
C PRO A 11 -2.48 23.47 -5.25
N ALA A 12 -1.94 24.07 -4.18
CA ALA A 12 -0.52 24.01 -3.84
C ALA A 12 -0.10 22.67 -3.22
N LEU A 13 -1.08 21.84 -2.81
CA LEU A 13 -0.83 20.58 -2.12
C LEU A 13 -1.25 19.35 -2.95
N ARG A 14 -0.75 18.20 -2.53
CA ARG A 14 -1.07 16.88 -3.07
C ARG A 14 -1.21 15.88 -1.93
N ILE A 15 -2.03 14.87 -2.17
CA ILE A 15 -2.19 13.72 -1.28
C ILE A 15 -1.35 12.59 -1.86
N VAL A 16 -0.35 12.12 -1.11
CA VAL A 16 0.57 11.06 -1.58
C VAL A 16 0.32 9.78 -0.81
N THR A 17 0.06 8.67 -1.53
CA THR A 17 -0.10 7.34 -0.96
C THR A 17 1.21 6.56 -1.07
N LEU A 18 1.73 6.15 0.08
CA LEU A 18 2.88 5.26 0.23
C LEU A 18 2.38 3.82 0.30
N SER A 19 2.86 2.98 -0.62
CA SER A 19 2.46 1.58 -0.70
C SER A 19 3.30 0.72 0.25
N PHE A 20 2.62 0.03 1.17
CA PHE A 20 3.19 -0.94 2.09
C PHE A 20 3.05 -2.38 1.56
N LYS A 21 3.04 -2.52 0.23
CA LYS A 21 2.85 -3.80 -0.46
C LYS A 21 3.97 -4.02 -1.46
N ARG A 22 4.77 -5.04 -1.18
CA ARG A 22 5.91 -5.46 -2.00
C ARG A 22 6.21 -6.92 -1.71
N ARG A 23 6.97 -7.58 -2.59
CA ARG A 23 7.37 -8.96 -2.36
C ARG A 23 8.12 -9.11 -1.03
N LEU A 24 8.00 -10.28 -0.44
CA LEU A 24 8.64 -10.68 0.82
C LEU A 24 8.24 -9.82 2.03
N GLN A 25 7.19 -9.00 1.90
CA GLN A 25 6.58 -8.24 2.98
C GLN A 25 5.07 -8.49 2.96
N ALA A 26 4.50 -8.83 4.12
CA ALA A 26 3.06 -9.02 4.22
C ALA A 26 2.32 -7.70 3.89
N PRO A 27 1.21 -7.73 3.15
CA PRO A 27 0.46 -6.52 2.82
C PRO A 27 0.07 -5.72 4.07
N GLY A 28 0.48 -4.45 4.11
CA GLY A 28 0.20 -3.57 5.24
C GLY A 28 1.13 -3.71 6.45
N ASP A 29 2.10 -4.62 6.39
CA ASP A 29 3.10 -4.77 7.44
C ASP A 29 4.24 -3.75 7.28
N ALA A 30 4.93 -3.43 8.37
CA ALA A 30 5.96 -2.40 8.41
C ALA A 30 7.13 -2.81 9.31
N SER A 31 8.37 -2.61 8.85
CA SER A 31 9.55 -2.72 9.70
C SER A 31 9.73 -1.48 10.59
N PRO A 32 10.47 -1.57 11.70
CA PRO A 32 10.82 -0.40 12.51
C PRO A 32 11.46 0.73 11.69
N ASP A 33 12.43 0.39 10.83
CA ASP A 33 13.11 1.36 9.96
C ASP A 33 12.14 2.07 8.98
N GLN A 34 11.11 1.36 8.50
CA GLN A 34 10.08 1.97 7.65
C GLN A 34 9.18 2.92 8.43
N LEU A 35 8.90 2.64 9.70
CA LEU A 35 8.11 3.51 10.57
C LEU A 35 8.89 4.77 10.96
N ASP A 36 10.19 4.64 11.27
CA ASP A 36 11.08 5.78 11.52
C ASP A 36 11.19 6.65 10.26
N ALA A 37 11.43 6.05 9.09
CA ALA A 37 11.45 6.76 7.82
C ALA A 37 10.10 7.44 7.52
N LEU A 38 8.98 6.79 7.81
CA LEU A 38 7.65 7.39 7.65
C LEU A 38 7.47 8.61 8.54
N ALA A 39 7.93 8.57 9.80
CA ALA A 39 7.87 9.71 10.71
C ALA A 39 8.68 10.90 10.16
N ASP A 40 9.93 10.67 9.73
CA ASP A 40 10.77 11.70 9.11
C ASP A 40 10.12 12.31 7.86
N LEU A 41 9.52 11.46 7.02
CA LEU A 41 8.79 11.91 5.83
C LEU A 41 7.56 12.75 6.19
N ALA A 42 6.81 12.35 7.21
CA ALA A 42 5.63 13.09 7.67
C ALA A 42 6.01 14.48 8.22
N ASP A 43 7.04 14.55 9.05
CA ASP A 43 7.54 15.82 9.62
C ASP A 43 8.02 16.77 8.54
N ARG A 44 8.75 16.26 7.55
CA ARG A 44 9.36 17.08 6.50
C ARG A 44 8.40 17.48 5.40
N PHE A 45 7.50 16.59 4.99
CA PHE A 45 6.71 16.75 3.77
C PHE A 45 5.21 16.80 4.00
N SER A 46 4.72 16.51 5.20
CA SER A 46 3.29 16.34 5.43
C SER A 46 2.85 16.92 6.77
N ALA A 47 3.44 18.04 7.18
CA ALA A 47 3.05 18.77 8.39
C ALA A 47 2.96 17.90 9.66
N GLY A 48 3.83 16.90 9.80
CA GLY A 48 3.84 15.97 10.93
C GLY A 48 2.67 14.98 10.95
N GLU A 49 1.95 14.82 9.85
CA GLU A 49 0.76 13.96 9.76
C GLU A 49 0.90 12.88 8.69
N ALA A 50 0.62 11.64 9.09
CA ALA A 50 0.42 10.49 8.22
C ALA A 50 -0.89 9.78 8.61
N ARG A 51 -1.60 9.20 7.62
CA ARG A 51 -2.89 8.51 7.84
C ARG A 51 -2.83 7.08 7.34
N VAL A 52 -3.11 6.11 8.20
CA VAL A 52 -3.32 4.72 7.79
C VAL A 52 -4.70 4.60 7.15
N THR A 53 -4.77 3.86 6.04
CA THR A 53 -5.99 3.66 5.25
C THR A 53 -6.51 2.23 5.37
N HIS A 54 -7.81 2.03 5.09
CA HIS A 54 -8.39 0.68 5.07
C HIS A 54 -7.76 -0.23 4.00
N THR A 55 -7.18 0.35 2.95
CA THR A 55 -6.39 -0.36 1.94
C THR A 55 -5.00 -0.74 2.44
N GLN A 56 -4.73 -0.69 3.74
CA GLN A 56 -3.45 -1.12 4.34
C GLN A 56 -2.23 -0.34 3.83
N ASN A 57 -2.44 0.90 3.39
CA ASN A 57 -1.40 1.83 2.96
C ASN A 57 -1.41 3.08 3.84
N VAL A 58 -0.39 3.91 3.69
CA VAL A 58 -0.27 5.19 4.41
C VAL A 58 -0.38 6.36 3.46
N VAL A 59 -1.05 7.42 3.89
CA VAL A 59 -1.20 8.68 3.15
C VAL A 59 -0.46 9.81 3.86
N LEU A 60 0.27 10.60 3.07
CA LEU A 60 0.81 11.91 3.42
C LEU A 60 -0.11 12.99 2.82
N PRO A 61 -1.03 13.59 3.61
CA PRO A 61 -2.07 14.48 3.08
C PRO A 61 -1.60 15.89 2.70
N TRP A 62 -0.44 16.35 3.17
CA TRP A 62 -0.06 17.78 3.10
C TRP A 62 1.18 18.07 2.25
N VAL A 63 1.45 17.26 1.22
CA VAL A 63 2.67 17.38 0.40
C VAL A 63 2.58 18.56 -0.56
N HIS A 64 3.52 19.49 -0.50
CA HIS A 64 3.59 20.59 -1.47
C HIS A 64 3.93 20.08 -2.88
N VAL A 65 3.37 20.70 -3.92
CA VAL A 65 3.60 20.29 -5.32
C VAL A 65 5.07 20.25 -5.71
N ASP A 66 5.85 21.21 -5.22
CA ASP A 66 7.28 21.34 -5.52
C ASP A 66 8.14 20.29 -4.78
N ASP A 67 7.59 19.68 -3.73
CA ASP A 67 8.29 18.68 -2.91
C ASP A 67 8.08 17.24 -3.40
N LEU A 68 7.27 17.01 -4.45
CA LEU A 68 6.97 15.67 -4.94
C LEU A 68 8.22 14.87 -5.35
N PHE A 69 9.18 15.52 -6.01
CA PHE A 69 10.40 14.85 -6.45
C PHE A 69 11.37 14.57 -5.27
N PRO A 70 11.69 15.55 -4.40
CA PRO A 70 12.45 15.29 -3.17
C PRO A 70 11.84 14.23 -2.25
N LEU A 71 10.50 14.20 -2.14
CA LEU A 71 9.79 13.16 -1.40
C LEU A 71 9.98 11.79 -2.06
N TRP A 72 9.78 11.69 -3.37
CA TRP A 72 9.94 10.44 -4.11
C TRP A 72 11.34 9.84 -3.97
N GLU A 73 12.40 10.65 -4.00
CA GLU A 73 13.77 10.15 -3.83
C GLU A 73 13.97 9.46 -2.48
N GLN A 74 13.39 9.99 -1.40
CA GLN A 74 13.50 9.43 -0.06
C GLN A 74 12.58 8.24 0.15
N VAL A 75 11.35 8.31 -0.34
CA VAL A 75 10.41 7.19 -0.34
C VAL A 75 10.99 5.99 -1.11
N ARG A 76 11.73 6.23 -2.19
CA ARG A 76 12.44 5.19 -2.93
C ARG A 76 13.57 4.58 -2.10
N ALA A 77 14.33 5.39 -1.36
CA ALA A 77 15.40 4.90 -0.49
C ALA A 77 14.88 4.05 0.68
N SER A 78 13.69 4.35 1.21
CA SER A 78 13.02 3.54 2.25
C SER A 78 12.21 2.35 1.69
N GLY A 79 12.29 2.11 0.38
CA GLY A 79 11.60 1.00 -0.28
C GLY A 79 10.10 1.18 -0.45
N LEU A 80 9.53 2.35 -0.12
CA LEU A 80 8.09 2.66 -0.10
C LEU A 80 7.53 3.22 -1.43
N ALA A 81 8.33 3.20 -2.49
CA ALA A 81 7.99 3.84 -3.79
C ALA A 81 7.28 2.92 -4.80
N SER A 82 6.65 1.82 -4.36
CA SER A 82 5.89 0.95 -5.27
C SER A 82 4.77 1.75 -5.96
N ALA A 83 4.79 1.75 -7.29
CA ALA A 83 3.81 2.45 -8.14
C ALA A 83 2.57 1.59 -8.43
N ASN A 84 2.12 0.80 -7.46
CA ASN A 84 1.08 -0.20 -7.64
C ASN A 84 -0.29 0.19 -7.10
N VAL A 85 -0.46 1.39 -6.53
CA VAL A 85 -1.72 1.80 -5.87
C VAL A 85 -2.92 1.68 -6.82
N GLY A 86 -3.94 0.92 -6.41
CA GLY A 86 -5.13 0.60 -7.20
C GLY A 86 -4.94 -0.49 -8.27
N LEU A 87 -3.79 -1.16 -8.32
CA LEU A 87 -3.53 -2.32 -9.19
C LEU A 87 -3.64 -3.62 -8.40
N LEU A 88 -3.63 -4.76 -9.09
CA LEU A 88 -3.75 -6.09 -8.49
C LEU A 88 -2.81 -6.35 -7.28
N THR A 89 -1.59 -5.81 -7.31
CA THR A 89 -0.62 -5.97 -6.20
C THR A 89 -0.81 -4.99 -5.05
N ASP A 90 -1.77 -4.06 -5.15
CA ASP A 90 -2.30 -3.25 -4.04
C ASP A 90 -3.42 -3.97 -3.28
N MET A 91 -3.34 -5.30 -3.21
CA MET A 91 -4.31 -6.17 -2.55
C MET A 91 -4.48 -5.90 -1.05
N ILE A 92 -5.65 -6.20 -0.50
CA ILE A 92 -5.90 -6.23 0.95
C ILE A 92 -5.80 -7.66 1.43
N ALA A 93 -5.06 -7.93 2.49
CA ALA A 93 -4.98 -9.27 3.07
C ALA A 93 -4.95 -9.23 4.60
N CYS A 94 -5.76 -10.07 5.24
CA CYS A 94 -5.59 -10.31 6.68
C CYS A 94 -4.34 -11.18 6.93
N PRO A 95 -3.84 -11.27 8.18
CA PRO A 95 -2.66 -12.09 8.49
C PRO A 95 -2.84 -13.60 8.25
N GLY A 96 -4.09 -14.09 8.20
CA GLY A 96 -4.39 -15.51 8.00
C GLY A 96 -3.74 -16.43 9.04
N GLY A 97 -3.63 -17.72 8.72
CA GLY A 97 -3.05 -18.75 9.60
C GLY A 97 -1.55 -18.59 9.87
N ASP A 98 -0.90 -17.58 9.29
CA ASP A 98 0.48 -17.23 9.58
C ASP A 98 0.62 -16.63 11.00
N PHE A 99 -0.39 -15.87 11.44
CA PHE A 99 -0.38 -15.21 12.75
C PHE A 99 -1.72 -15.30 13.52
N CYS A 100 -2.84 -15.54 12.85
CA CYS A 100 -4.16 -15.55 13.45
C CYS A 100 -4.61 -16.97 13.81
N ALA A 101 -4.87 -17.21 15.10
CA ALA A 101 -5.38 -18.49 15.60
C ALA A 101 -6.82 -18.84 15.16
N LEU A 102 -7.56 -17.86 14.61
CA LEU A 102 -8.93 -18.04 14.11
C LEU A 102 -8.98 -18.36 12.61
N ALA A 103 -7.83 -18.38 11.93
CA ALA A 103 -7.78 -18.56 10.50
C ALA A 103 -7.91 -20.04 10.12
N ASN A 104 -8.65 -20.31 9.05
CA ASN A 104 -8.77 -21.64 8.45
C ASN A 104 -7.72 -21.86 7.35
N ALA A 105 -7.17 -20.78 6.79
CA ALA A 105 -6.18 -20.78 5.73
C ALA A 105 -5.12 -19.70 5.94
N ARG A 106 -3.95 -19.89 5.32
CA ARG A 106 -2.89 -18.89 5.23
C ARG A 106 -3.17 -17.92 4.09
N SER A 107 -2.76 -16.66 4.25
CA SER A 107 -3.00 -15.60 3.27
C SER A 107 -1.70 -14.97 2.78
N ILE A 108 -0.70 -14.79 3.66
CA ILE A 108 0.56 -14.11 3.32
C ILE A 108 1.34 -14.84 2.21
N PRO A 109 1.46 -16.18 2.20
CA PRO A 109 2.12 -16.87 1.09
C PRO A 109 1.40 -16.70 -0.25
N ILE A 110 0.07 -16.55 -0.22
CA ILE A 110 -0.73 -16.34 -1.44
C ILE A 110 -0.47 -14.93 -1.98
N THR A 111 -0.45 -13.93 -1.09
CA THR A 111 -0.18 -12.54 -1.50
C THR A 111 1.21 -12.40 -2.08
N ASP A 112 2.22 -13.07 -1.50
CA ASP A 112 3.59 -13.05 -2.00
C ASP A 112 3.70 -13.76 -3.36
N ALA A 113 3.05 -14.90 -3.55
CA ALA A 113 3.02 -15.60 -4.83
C ALA A 113 2.36 -14.77 -5.95
N ILE A 114 1.30 -14.01 -5.62
CA ILE A 114 0.69 -13.07 -6.57
C ILE A 114 1.66 -11.91 -6.86
N ALA A 115 2.28 -11.33 -5.84
CA ALA A 115 3.26 -10.26 -6.03
C ALA A 115 4.47 -10.72 -6.85
N GLU A 116 4.90 -11.98 -6.71
CA GLU A 116 5.93 -12.60 -7.55
C GLU A 116 5.48 -12.82 -8.99
N ARG A 117 4.25 -13.29 -9.20
CA ARG A 117 3.73 -13.54 -10.53
C ARG A 117 3.48 -12.27 -11.34
N PHE A 118 3.13 -11.17 -10.67
CA PHE A 118 2.76 -9.88 -11.28
C PHE A 118 3.75 -8.78 -10.89
N GLN A 119 5.05 -9.03 -11.06
CA GLN A 119 6.09 -8.02 -10.85
C GLN A 119 6.22 -7.01 -11.98
N ASP A 120 5.84 -7.41 -13.19
CA ASP A 120 5.90 -6.55 -14.36
C ASP A 120 4.79 -5.50 -14.27
N LEU A 121 5.18 -4.24 -14.22
CA LEU A 121 4.26 -3.13 -14.09
C LEU A 121 3.41 -2.94 -15.35
N ASP A 122 3.95 -3.28 -16.53
CA ASP A 122 3.19 -3.21 -17.79
C ASP A 122 2.08 -4.26 -17.77
N MET A 123 2.39 -5.48 -17.31
CA MET A 123 1.37 -6.53 -17.11
C MET A 123 0.31 -6.10 -16.09
N LEU A 124 0.68 -5.45 -15.00
CA LEU A 124 -0.29 -4.92 -14.02
C LEU A 124 -1.19 -3.85 -14.63
N HIS A 125 -0.64 -2.97 -15.45
CA HIS A 125 -1.44 -1.96 -16.15
C HIS A 125 -2.37 -2.57 -17.21
N ASP A 126 -1.94 -3.62 -17.91
CA ASP A 126 -2.77 -4.36 -18.87
C ASP A 126 -3.96 -5.06 -18.20
N VAL A 127 -3.76 -5.57 -16.98
CA VAL A 127 -4.85 -6.12 -16.15
C VAL A 127 -5.83 -5.02 -15.72
N GLY A 128 -5.31 -3.82 -15.44
CA GLY A 128 -6.10 -2.66 -15.03
C GLY A 128 -6.46 -2.64 -13.55
N ASP A 129 -7.47 -1.83 -13.21
CA ASP A 129 -7.91 -1.59 -11.83
C ASP A 129 -8.66 -2.81 -11.29
N ILE A 130 -8.05 -3.53 -10.35
CA ILE A 130 -8.63 -4.70 -9.69
C ILE A 130 -8.40 -4.63 -8.18
N ASP A 131 -9.49 -4.59 -7.42
CA ASP A 131 -9.48 -4.73 -5.97
C ASP A 131 -9.50 -6.21 -5.59
N LEU A 132 -8.33 -6.73 -5.21
CA LEU A 132 -8.15 -8.10 -4.72
C LEU A 132 -8.11 -8.12 -3.20
N HIS A 133 -9.05 -8.82 -2.58
CA HIS A 133 -9.21 -8.87 -1.13
C HIS A 133 -9.12 -10.32 -0.63
N ILE A 134 -8.18 -10.63 0.26
CA ILE A 134 -7.88 -12.00 0.71
C ILE A 134 -8.16 -12.13 2.21
N SER A 135 -8.92 -13.15 2.58
CA SER A 135 -9.18 -13.50 3.99
C SER A 135 -8.86 -14.96 4.28
N GLY A 136 -8.20 -15.21 5.42
CA GLY A 136 -7.90 -16.57 5.89
C GLY A 136 -9.08 -17.31 6.53
N CYS A 137 -10.23 -16.66 6.77
CA CYS A 137 -11.46 -17.30 7.27
C CYS A 137 -12.71 -16.46 7.02
N ILE A 138 -13.87 -16.99 7.43
CA ILE A 138 -15.20 -16.40 7.26
C ILE A 138 -15.40 -15.04 7.95
N ASN A 139 -14.57 -14.69 8.94
CA ASN A 139 -14.66 -13.39 9.64
C ASN A 139 -14.41 -12.19 8.72
N SER A 140 -13.84 -12.41 7.53
CA SER A 140 -13.74 -11.40 6.48
C SER A 140 -12.99 -10.13 6.90
N CYS A 141 -11.96 -10.23 7.73
CA CYS A 141 -11.14 -9.07 8.13
C CYS A 141 -10.43 -8.39 6.94
N GLY A 142 -10.16 -9.13 5.87
CA GLY A 142 -9.64 -8.58 4.62
C GLY A 142 -10.75 -8.06 3.68
N HIS A 143 -12.01 -8.05 4.13
CA HIS A 143 -13.18 -7.58 3.37
C HIS A 143 -13.34 -8.27 1.99
N HIS A 144 -13.13 -9.60 1.92
CA HIS A 144 -13.17 -10.34 0.64
C HIS A 144 -14.47 -10.17 -0.15
N HIS A 145 -15.61 -10.00 0.51
CA HIS A 145 -16.89 -9.79 -0.15
C HIS A 145 -17.03 -8.42 -0.86
N SER A 146 -16.17 -7.44 -0.57
CA SER A 146 -16.21 -6.11 -1.19
C SER A 146 -15.16 -5.88 -2.28
N GLY A 147 -14.26 -6.85 -2.49
CA GLY A 147 -13.31 -6.79 -3.60
C GLY A 147 -13.98 -7.18 -4.92
N HIS A 148 -13.35 -6.84 -6.05
CA HIS A 148 -13.72 -7.43 -7.34
C HIS A 148 -13.48 -8.94 -7.34
N ILE A 149 -12.43 -9.38 -6.63
CA ILE A 149 -12.09 -10.79 -6.40
C ILE A 149 -11.82 -10.96 -4.90
N GLY A 150 -12.49 -11.94 -4.29
CA GLY A 150 -12.51 -12.22 -2.84
C GLY A 150 -12.38 -13.68 -2.48
#